data_AF-A0A8H5HYV3-F1
#
_entry.id   AF-A0A8H5HYV3-F1
#
_cell.length_a   1.000
_cell.length_b   1.000
_cell.length_c   1.000
_cell.angle_alpha   90.00
_cell.angle_beta   90.00
_cell.angle_gamma   90.00
#
_symmetry.space_group_name_H-M   'P 1'
#
loop_
_entity.id
_entity.type
_entity.pdbx_description
1 polymer ?
#
loop_
_entity_poly.entity_id
_entity_poly.type
_entity_poly.pdbx_seq_one_letter_code
_entity_poly.pdbx_strand_id
1 'polypeptide(L)'
;MIRGFFSGWLLFSPPSTQYPVLVMTSPILIFDTLQFIALVALLIPFTTAVLSNYVGRMKTWYNLLCVCIVYCISFLLLVGHQSTKEEPPLGLCLFQAGAIYAAPPAFSGDNNPSIGGLEWEPLDLCSILRRLYWRLSSALLARRTRERSVTRLLVLTPFSQLLVLTPIVHVIIFWEAIFYGLSDVSTIRRDPSGIYCHVQSKIPTLITGASVIGFVVLSLLVQVGRVRGLRTEELIWLRLSAKYYDPVKRHARKHSRDILRAYIVKWKKDSLDLDGDFFKSRRISTDAIRVEARKN
;
A
#
# COMPACT_ATOMS: atom_id res chain seq x y z
N MET A 1 35.53 -5.51 -16.19
CA MET A 1 35.50 -4.88 -14.85
C MET A 1 34.80 -5.70 -13.75
N ILE A 2 33.94 -6.69 -14.03
CA ILE A 2 33.23 -7.45 -12.96
C ILE A 2 33.89 -8.80 -12.59
N ARG A 3 34.82 -9.32 -13.41
CA ARG A 3 35.47 -10.63 -13.18
C ARG A 3 36.57 -10.67 -12.10
N GLY A 4 36.91 -9.54 -11.49
CA GLY A 4 37.98 -9.47 -10.46
C GLY A 4 37.49 -9.43 -9.01
N PHE A 5 36.17 -9.35 -8.76
CA PHE A 5 35.65 -9.07 -7.42
C PHE A 5 35.52 -10.32 -6.53
N PHE A 6 35.41 -11.53 -7.11
CA PHE A 6 35.18 -12.76 -6.35
C PHE A 6 36.42 -13.64 -6.14
N SER A 7 37.51 -13.43 -6.88
CA SER A 7 38.71 -14.29 -6.82
C SER A 7 39.71 -13.90 -5.72
N GLY A 8 39.53 -12.76 -5.04
CA GLY A 8 40.43 -12.29 -3.97
C GLY A 8 40.13 -12.83 -2.57
N TRP A 9 39.02 -13.53 -2.35
CA TRP A 9 38.54 -13.88 -1.01
C TRP A 9 39.03 -15.23 -0.46
N LEU A 10 39.73 -16.07 -1.24
CA LEU A 10 40.07 -17.44 -0.84
C LEU A 10 41.56 -17.75 -0.64
N LEU A 11 42.49 -16.80 -0.81
CA LEU A 11 43.94 -17.09 -0.82
C LEU A 11 44.82 -16.11 -0.02
N PHE A 12 44.38 -15.65 1.15
CA PHE A 12 45.26 -14.93 2.07
C PHE A 12 45.18 -15.48 3.50
N SER A 13 45.86 -16.61 3.72
CA SER A 13 46.26 -17.05 5.06
C SER A 13 47.76 -16.78 5.23
N PRO A 14 48.15 -15.70 5.95
CA PRO A 14 49.51 -15.58 6.46
C PRO A 14 49.67 -16.37 7.78
N PRO A 15 50.87 -16.91 8.04
CA PRO A 15 51.15 -17.66 9.26
C PRO A 15 51.30 -16.71 10.47
N SER A 16 50.45 -16.95 11.46
CA SER A 16 50.70 -16.84 12.91
C SER A 16 51.72 -15.79 13.38
N THR A 17 51.24 -14.59 13.72
CA THR A 17 51.79 -13.79 14.81
C THR A 17 50.62 -13.18 15.59
N GLN A 18 50.53 -13.55 16.88
CA GLN A 18 49.51 -13.10 17.82
C GLN A 18 49.62 -11.59 18.09
N TYR A 19 48.55 -10.84 17.80
CA TYR A 19 48.18 -9.60 18.49
C TYR A 19 46.64 -9.53 18.60
N PRO A 20 46.07 -8.90 19.64
CA PRO A 20 44.64 -8.89 19.94
C PRO A 20 43.88 -7.95 18.98
N VAL A 21 43.70 -8.39 17.74
CA VAL A 21 42.92 -7.67 16.70
C VAL A 21 41.49 -8.24 16.60
N LEU A 22 41.17 -9.26 17.39
CA LEU A 22 40.00 -10.11 17.19
C LEU A 22 38.68 -9.58 17.77
N VAL A 23 38.66 -8.42 18.44
CA VAL A 23 37.48 -7.99 19.21
C VAL A 23 36.70 -6.84 18.52
N MET A 24 37.35 -5.94 17.78
CA MET A 24 36.67 -4.80 17.11
C MET A 24 36.21 -5.08 15.66
N THR A 25 36.55 -6.23 15.07
CA THR A 25 36.10 -6.62 13.72
C THR A 25 34.73 -7.31 13.73
N SER A 26 34.22 -7.72 14.89
CA SER A 26 32.94 -8.41 15.01
C SER A 26 31.72 -7.59 14.51
N PRO A 27 31.54 -6.30 14.82
CA PRO A 27 30.36 -5.57 14.36
C PRO A 27 30.38 -5.30 12.85
N ILE A 28 31.55 -4.99 12.28
CA ILE A 28 31.70 -4.73 10.84
C ILE A 28 31.39 -6.00 10.05
N LEU A 29 31.95 -7.14 10.45
CA LEU A 29 31.71 -8.41 9.77
C LEU A 29 30.24 -8.83 9.82
N ILE A 30 29.59 -8.69 10.98
CA ILE A 30 28.16 -9.00 11.15
C ILE A 30 27.33 -8.08 10.24
N PHE A 31 27.62 -6.77 10.27
CA PHE A 31 26.91 -5.79 9.45
C PHE A 31 27.04 -6.09 7.95
N ASP A 32 28.26 -6.31 7.44
CA ASP A 32 28.49 -6.61 6.03
C ASP A 32 27.81 -7.92 5.60
N THR A 33 27.86 -8.95 6.46
CA THR A 33 27.21 -10.25 6.21
C THR A 33 25.69 -10.08 6.11
N LEU A 34 25.10 -9.32 7.04
CA LEU A 34 23.67 -8.99 7.00
C LEU A 34 23.31 -8.19 5.74
N GLN A 35 24.14 -7.21 5.36
CA GLN A 35 23.90 -6.39 4.18
C GLN A 35 23.98 -7.20 2.88
N PHE A 36 24.92 -8.15 2.81
CA PHE A 36 25.05 -9.06 1.69
C PHE A 36 23.86 -10.02 1.59
N ILE A 37 23.44 -10.61 2.71
CA ILE A 37 22.24 -11.47 2.77
C ILE A 37 21.01 -10.67 2.33
N ALA A 38 20.84 -9.45 2.82
CA ALA A 38 19.74 -8.57 2.42
C ALA A 38 19.78 -8.28 0.91
N LEU A 39 20.93 -7.95 0.35
CA LEU A 39 21.09 -7.72 -1.09
C LEU A 39 20.67 -8.93 -1.91
N VAL A 40 21.15 -10.13 -1.56
CA VAL A 40 20.78 -11.38 -2.25
C VAL A 40 19.27 -11.65 -2.12
N ALA A 41 18.71 -11.50 -0.92
CA ALA A 41 17.30 -11.68 -0.65
C ALA A 41 16.40 -10.68 -1.39
N LEU A 42 16.90 -9.49 -1.73
CA LEU A 42 16.20 -8.49 -2.54
C LEU A 42 16.34 -8.73 -4.05
N LEU A 43 17.51 -9.21 -4.50
CA LEU A 43 17.77 -9.51 -5.91
C LEU A 43 16.94 -10.68 -6.42
N ILE A 44 16.73 -11.73 -5.62
CA ILE A 44 15.90 -12.89 -5.99
C ILE A 44 14.48 -12.48 -6.42
N PRO A 45 13.66 -11.80 -5.58
CA PRO A 45 12.32 -11.39 -5.95
C PRO A 45 12.33 -10.31 -7.04
N PHE A 46 13.32 -9.41 -7.06
CA PHE A 46 13.45 -8.40 -8.11
C PHE A 46 13.63 -9.05 -9.49
N THR A 47 14.65 -9.91 -9.63
CA THR A 47 14.93 -10.64 -10.87
C THR A 47 13.80 -11.56 -11.27
N THR A 48 13.21 -12.30 -10.32
CA THR A 48 12.04 -13.15 -10.59
C THR A 48 10.88 -12.34 -11.17
N ALA A 49 10.62 -11.15 -10.62
CA ALA A 49 9.53 -10.30 -11.07
C ALA A 49 9.81 -9.65 -12.44
N VAL A 50 11.07 -9.27 -12.71
CA VAL A 50 11.49 -8.73 -14.02
C VAL A 50 11.44 -9.79 -15.12
N LEU A 51 11.77 -11.05 -14.80
CA LEU A 51 11.81 -12.15 -15.77
C LEU A 51 10.44 -12.84 -15.94
N SER A 52 9.55 -12.76 -14.95
CA SER A 52 8.24 -13.42 -15.00
C SER A 52 7.15 -12.50 -15.57
N ASN A 53 6.70 -12.79 -16.79
CA ASN A 53 5.51 -12.16 -17.37
C ASN A 53 4.21 -12.56 -16.67
N TYR A 54 4.23 -13.62 -15.86
CA TYR A 54 3.04 -14.16 -15.20
C TYR A 54 2.69 -13.41 -13.90
N VAL A 55 3.70 -12.88 -13.20
CA VAL A 55 3.50 -12.26 -11.89
C VAL A 55 3.29 -10.75 -12.06
N GLY A 56 2.04 -10.33 -12.19
CA GLY A 56 1.67 -8.91 -12.19
C GLY A 56 1.94 -8.23 -10.84
N ARG A 57 3.10 -7.55 -10.71
CA ARG A 57 3.45 -6.74 -9.52
C ARG A 57 3.20 -5.25 -9.76
N MET A 58 2.95 -4.51 -8.67
CA MET A 58 2.76 -3.06 -8.72
C MET A 58 4.09 -2.34 -8.98
N LYS A 59 4.05 -1.24 -9.75
CA LYS A 59 5.23 -0.39 -10.01
C LYS A 59 5.92 0.11 -8.74
N THR A 60 5.16 0.39 -7.68
CA THR A 60 5.70 0.82 -6.37
C THR A 60 6.61 -0.23 -5.75
N TRP A 61 6.31 -1.52 -5.94
CA TRP A 61 7.09 -2.61 -5.36
C TRP A 61 8.47 -2.72 -6.03
N TYR A 62 8.55 -2.54 -7.35
CA TYR A 62 9.84 -2.46 -8.05
C TYR A 62 10.67 -1.26 -7.59
N ASN A 63 10.04 -0.11 -7.39
CA ASN A 63 10.74 1.08 -6.91
C ASN A 63 11.33 0.85 -5.51
N LEU A 64 10.54 0.31 -4.59
CA LEU A 64 11.00 -0.04 -3.24
C LEU A 64 12.18 -1.01 -3.26
N LEU A 65 12.08 -2.10 -4.04
CA LEU A 65 13.19 -3.05 -4.16
C LEU A 65 14.45 -2.40 -4.75
N CYS A 66 14.31 -1.57 -5.78
CA CYS A 66 15.43 -0.87 -6.39
C CYS A 66 16.15 0.03 -5.37
N VAL A 67 15.40 0.81 -4.59
CA VAL A 67 15.94 1.68 -3.53
C VAL A 67 16.64 0.84 -2.46
N CYS A 68 16.04 -0.26 -2.00
CA CYS A 68 16.68 -1.15 -1.03
C CYS A 68 17.98 -1.76 -1.58
N ILE A 69 18.00 -2.18 -2.86
CA ILE A 69 19.21 -2.71 -3.51
C ILE A 69 20.31 -1.65 -3.56
N VAL A 70 19.98 -0.42 -4.00
CA VAL A 70 20.94 0.71 -4.03
C VAL A 70 21.47 1.00 -2.63
N TYR A 71 20.59 1.00 -1.62
CA TYR A 71 20.98 1.18 -0.23
C TYR A 71 21.96 0.10 0.25
N CYS A 72 21.69 -1.18 -0.05
CA CYS A 72 22.59 -2.27 0.29
C CYS A 72 23.95 -2.13 -0.39
N ILE A 73 23.95 -1.81 -1.68
CA ILE A 73 25.18 -1.59 -2.46
C ILE A 73 25.99 -0.45 -1.85
N SER A 74 25.33 0.63 -1.43
CA SER A 74 25.98 1.82 -0.85
C SER A 74 26.83 1.48 0.37
N PHE A 75 26.32 0.64 1.29
CA PHE A 75 27.09 0.18 2.43
C PHE A 75 28.22 -0.78 2.04
N LEU A 76 27.95 -1.68 1.10
CA LEU A 76 28.94 -2.66 0.63
C LEU A 76 30.11 -2.04 -0.16
N LEU A 77 30.01 -0.78 -0.60
CA LEU A 77 31.12 -0.09 -1.28
C LEU A 77 32.38 0.04 -0.41
N LEU A 78 32.23 0.14 0.92
CA LEU A 78 33.36 0.31 1.84
C LEU A 78 34.06 -1.01 2.21
N VAL A 79 33.51 -2.15 1.76
CA VAL A 79 34.08 -3.47 2.05
C VAL A 79 35.54 -3.52 1.60
N GLY A 80 36.40 -3.96 2.52
CA GLY A 80 37.86 -3.99 2.33
C GLY A 80 38.60 -2.72 2.76
N HIS A 81 37.89 -1.60 2.99
CA HIS A 81 38.48 -0.36 3.51
C HIS A 81 38.09 -0.06 4.96
N GLN A 82 37.12 -0.77 5.54
CA GLN A 82 36.60 -0.51 6.90
C GLN A 82 37.63 -0.76 8.01
N SER A 83 38.46 -1.80 7.89
CA SER A 83 39.43 -2.22 8.93
C SER A 83 40.79 -1.52 8.85
N THR A 84 41.09 -0.87 7.73
CA THR A 84 42.39 -0.25 7.51
C THR A 84 42.45 1.10 8.23
N LYS A 85 43.60 1.39 8.86
CA LYS A 85 43.88 2.71 9.47
C LYS A 85 43.94 3.84 8.43
N GLU A 86 44.21 3.49 7.18
CA GLU A 86 44.21 4.41 6.05
C GLU A 86 42.78 4.84 5.70
N GLU A 87 42.63 6.13 5.44
CA GLU A 87 41.35 6.70 5.03
C GLU A 87 40.92 6.15 3.66
N PRO A 88 39.61 5.90 3.46
CA PRO A 88 39.16 5.36 2.19
C PRO A 88 39.32 6.43 1.09
N PRO A 89 39.48 6.03 -0.19
CA PRO A 89 39.58 7.00 -1.27
C PRO A 89 38.37 7.94 -1.25
N LEU A 90 38.64 9.25 -1.32
CA LEU A 90 37.66 10.32 -1.15
C LEU A 90 36.38 10.08 -1.97
N GLY A 91 36.53 9.72 -3.25
CA GLY A 91 35.39 9.50 -4.14
C GLY A 91 34.47 8.36 -3.69
N LEU A 92 35.03 7.29 -3.10
CA LEU A 92 34.26 6.15 -2.62
C LEU A 92 33.49 6.52 -1.33
N CYS A 93 34.17 7.22 -0.42
CA CYS A 93 33.59 7.72 0.83
C CYS A 93 32.46 8.73 0.56
N LEU A 94 32.68 9.66 -0.37
CA LEU A 94 31.71 10.66 -0.77
C LEU A 94 30.50 10.06 -1.49
N PHE A 95 30.73 9.13 -2.42
CA PHE A 95 29.66 8.43 -3.12
C PHE A 95 28.78 7.64 -2.14
N GLN A 96 29.41 6.91 -1.21
CA GLN A 96 28.70 6.18 -0.16
C GLN A 96 27.86 7.13 0.70
N ALA A 97 28.46 8.22 1.22
CA ALA A 97 27.75 9.18 2.06
C ALA A 97 26.55 9.78 1.31
N GLY A 98 26.74 10.22 0.06
CA GLY A 98 25.67 10.76 -0.76
C GLY A 98 24.52 9.78 -0.98
N ALA A 99 24.83 8.51 -1.26
CA ALA A 99 23.81 7.49 -1.47
C ALA A 99 23.03 7.14 -0.18
N ILE A 100 23.71 7.14 0.98
CA ILE A 100 23.07 6.95 2.29
C ILE A 100 22.13 8.12 2.61
N TYR A 101 22.57 9.37 2.43
CA TYR A 101 21.73 10.56 2.69
C TYR A 101 20.53 10.68 1.75
N ALA A 102 20.62 10.14 0.53
CA ALA A 102 19.53 10.12 -0.43
C ALA A 102 18.47 9.05 -0.13
N ALA A 103 18.77 8.07 0.72
CA ALA A 103 17.89 6.91 0.95
C ALA A 103 16.59 7.23 1.72
N PRO A 104 16.60 7.97 2.86
CA PRO A 104 15.38 8.22 3.65
C PRO A 104 14.20 8.83 2.86
N PRO A 105 14.41 9.82 1.97
CA PRO A 105 13.37 10.38 1.10
C PRO A 105 12.75 9.31 0.20
N ALA A 106 13.56 8.37 -0.28
CA ALA A 106 13.11 7.28 -1.13
C ALA A 106 12.20 6.28 -0.38
N PHE A 107 12.40 6.11 0.93
CA PHE A 107 11.49 5.34 1.79
C PHE A 107 10.25 6.13 2.23
N SER A 108 10.36 7.46 2.36
CA SER A 108 9.26 8.33 2.81
C SER A 108 8.11 8.48 1.79
N GLY A 109 8.37 8.18 0.51
CA GLY A 109 7.37 8.19 -0.55
C GLY A 109 6.27 7.14 -0.37
N ASP A 110 6.44 6.16 0.52
CA ASP A 110 5.46 5.11 0.75
C ASP A 110 4.36 5.53 1.76
N ASN A 111 3.75 6.69 1.61
CA ASN A 111 2.42 7.11 2.14
C ASN A 111 1.99 6.69 3.56
N ASN A 112 2.87 6.28 4.47
CA ASN A 112 2.46 5.82 5.79
C ASN A 112 2.98 6.83 6.81
N PRO A 113 2.10 7.60 7.46
CA PRO A 113 2.48 8.48 8.54
C PRO A 113 2.72 7.63 9.78
N SER A 114 3.81 6.85 9.81
CA SER A 114 4.36 6.36 11.06
C SER A 114 5.22 7.48 11.63
N ILE A 115 4.55 8.48 12.20
CA ILE A 115 5.16 9.49 13.05
C ILE A 115 5.55 8.77 14.34
N GLY A 116 6.86 8.69 14.62
CA GLY A 116 7.37 8.23 15.91
C GLY A 116 8.49 7.21 15.79
N GLY A 117 9.69 7.68 15.41
CA GLY A 117 10.90 6.95 15.78
C GLY A 117 11.07 7.05 17.28
N LEU A 118 10.83 5.94 17.98
CA LEU A 118 11.45 5.47 19.23
C LEU A 118 10.59 4.31 19.77
N GLU A 119 10.63 3.17 19.08
CA GLU A 119 10.51 1.80 19.62
C GLU A 119 10.23 0.82 18.47
N TRP A 120 11.16 -0.10 18.27
CA TRP A 120 11.17 -1.13 17.22
C TRP A 120 10.25 -2.29 17.60
N GLU A 121 8.95 -2.04 17.76
CA GLU A 121 7.98 -3.11 18.01
C GLU A 121 7.51 -3.73 16.66
N PRO A 122 7.25 -5.05 16.60
CA PRO A 122 6.96 -5.83 15.37
C PRO A 122 5.61 -5.50 14.66
N LEU A 123 5.04 -4.33 14.89
CA LEU A 123 3.75 -3.88 14.34
C LEU A 123 3.82 -3.34 12.90
N ASP A 124 5.02 -3.17 12.33
CA ASP A 124 5.16 -2.72 10.93
C ASP A 124 4.63 -3.73 9.91
N LEU A 125 4.61 -5.03 10.25
CA LEU A 125 3.94 -6.04 9.44
C LEU A 125 2.43 -5.79 9.32
N CYS A 126 1.78 -5.31 10.38
CA CYS A 126 0.35 -5.04 10.37
C CYS A 126 -0.02 -3.86 9.47
N SER A 127 0.85 -2.86 9.32
CA SER A 127 0.62 -1.71 8.44
C SER A 127 0.75 -2.10 6.96
N ILE A 128 1.74 -2.95 6.64
CA ILE A 128 1.95 -3.56 5.33
C ILE A 128 0.78 -4.50 5.00
N LEU A 129 0.35 -5.34 5.94
CA LEU A 129 -0.78 -6.26 5.77
C LEU A 129 -2.11 -5.51 5.59
N ARG A 130 -2.35 -4.44 6.33
CA ARG A 130 -3.54 -3.59 6.16
C ARG A 130 -3.55 -2.91 4.79
N ARG A 131 -2.38 -2.45 4.31
CA ARG A 131 -2.22 -1.84 2.98
C ARG A 131 -2.37 -2.87 1.87
N LEU A 132 -1.79 -4.06 2.04
CA LEU A 132 -1.96 -5.19 1.14
C LEU A 132 -3.44 -5.61 1.09
N TYR A 133 -4.10 -5.71 2.25
CA TYR A 133 -5.52 -6.05 2.37
C TYR A 133 -6.42 -5.03 1.68
N TRP A 134 -6.26 -3.73 1.95
CA TRP A 134 -7.08 -2.70 1.31
C TRP A 134 -6.85 -2.63 -0.20
N ARG A 135 -5.62 -2.84 -0.66
CA ARG A 135 -5.30 -2.87 -2.10
C ARG A 135 -5.78 -4.14 -2.78
N LEU A 136 -5.69 -5.29 -2.12
CA LEU A 136 -6.23 -6.55 -2.63
C LEU A 136 -7.75 -6.49 -2.67
N SER A 137 -8.38 -5.97 -1.62
CA SER A 137 -9.82 -5.75 -1.54
C SER A 137 -10.31 -4.83 -2.66
N SER A 138 -9.64 -3.68 -2.87
CA SER A 138 -9.98 -2.79 -3.99
C SER A 138 -9.71 -3.39 -5.37
N ALA A 139 -8.65 -4.18 -5.56
CA ALA A 139 -8.39 -4.88 -6.83
C ALA A 139 -9.42 -6.00 -7.11
N LEU A 140 -9.85 -6.73 -6.08
CA LEU A 140 -10.86 -7.77 -6.18
C LEU A 140 -12.26 -7.17 -6.40
N LEU A 141 -12.58 -6.06 -5.73
CA LEU A 141 -13.87 -5.37 -5.84
C LEU A 141 -13.99 -4.52 -7.12
N ALA A 142 -12.89 -3.95 -7.63
CA ALA A 142 -12.89 -3.15 -8.87
C ALA A 142 -13.08 -3.98 -10.15
N ARG A 143 -13.01 -5.31 -10.06
CA ARG A 143 -13.15 -6.21 -11.22
C ARG A 143 -14.54 -6.19 -11.87
N ARG A 144 -15.51 -5.45 -11.31
CA ARG A 144 -16.89 -5.43 -11.81
C ARG A 144 -17.34 -4.14 -12.48
N THR A 145 -16.54 -3.07 -12.49
CA THR A 145 -16.98 -1.76 -13.03
C THR A 145 -16.03 -1.18 -14.09
N ARG A 146 -16.32 -1.53 -15.35
CA ARG A 146 -16.11 -0.76 -16.60
C ARG A 146 -14.68 -0.22 -16.91
N GLU A 147 -13.96 -1.01 -17.72
CA GLU A 147 -12.53 -0.97 -18.09
C GLU A 147 -11.94 0.25 -18.84
N ARG A 148 -12.70 1.24 -19.34
CA ARG A 148 -12.11 2.28 -20.23
C ARG A 148 -11.96 3.69 -19.64
N SER A 149 -12.82 4.09 -18.72
CA SER A 149 -12.73 5.43 -18.11
C SER A 149 -11.81 5.45 -16.88
N VAL A 150 -11.65 4.31 -16.21
CA VAL A 150 -10.86 4.17 -14.98
C VAL A 150 -9.36 4.29 -15.26
N THR A 151 -8.88 3.83 -16.42
CA THR A 151 -7.44 3.88 -16.77
C THR A 151 -6.94 5.31 -16.99
N ARG A 152 -7.75 6.20 -17.59
CA ARG A 152 -7.39 7.63 -17.72
C ARG A 152 -7.45 8.36 -16.37
N LEU A 153 -8.41 7.98 -15.51
CA LEU A 153 -8.50 8.53 -14.16
C LEU A 153 -7.31 8.08 -13.30
N LEU A 154 -6.82 6.85 -13.45
CA LEU A 154 -5.69 6.30 -12.71
C LEU A 154 -4.35 6.98 -13.06
N VAL A 155 -4.14 7.35 -14.32
CA VAL A 155 -2.94 8.10 -14.77
C VAL A 155 -2.96 9.57 -14.29
N LEU A 156 -4.14 10.14 -14.08
CA LEU A 156 -4.28 11.48 -13.50
C LEU A 156 -4.34 11.47 -11.96
N THR A 157 -4.37 10.30 -11.33
CA THR A 157 -4.37 10.29 -9.86
C THR A 157 -3.03 10.81 -9.32
N PRO A 158 -3.06 11.69 -8.30
CA PRO A 158 -1.86 12.26 -7.67
C PRO A 158 -0.90 11.18 -7.11
N PHE A 159 -1.38 9.95 -6.95
CA PHE A 159 -0.58 8.80 -6.55
C PHE A 159 0.45 8.39 -7.64
N SER A 160 0.11 8.53 -8.92
CA SER A 160 1.04 8.22 -10.01
C SER A 160 2.19 9.23 -10.12
N GLN A 161 1.93 10.49 -9.78
CA GLN A 161 2.93 11.57 -9.76
C GLN A 161 3.94 11.36 -8.63
N LEU A 162 3.49 10.87 -7.47
CA LEU A 162 4.38 10.61 -6.35
C LEU A 162 5.44 9.53 -6.66
N LEU A 163 5.07 8.52 -7.46
CA LEU A 163 5.99 7.46 -7.90
C LEU A 163 7.18 8.00 -8.71
N VAL A 164 6.93 9.03 -9.55
CA VAL A 164 7.97 9.66 -10.38
C VAL A 164 8.78 10.67 -9.56
N LEU A 165 8.15 11.32 -8.58
CA LEU A 165 8.80 12.32 -7.75
C LEU A 165 9.87 11.71 -6.82
N THR A 166 9.63 10.50 -6.30
CA THR A 166 10.58 9.81 -5.40
C THR A 166 11.99 9.64 -5.97
N PRO A 167 12.22 9.04 -7.16
CA PRO A 167 13.56 8.90 -7.71
C PRO A 167 14.19 10.26 -8.08
N ILE A 168 13.40 11.25 -8.48
CA ILE A 168 13.91 12.60 -8.78
C ILE A 168 14.49 13.23 -7.51
N VAL A 169 13.77 13.19 -6.39
CA VAL A 169 14.27 13.77 -5.14
C VAL A 169 15.46 12.97 -4.58
N HIS A 170 15.49 11.65 -4.76
CA HIS A 170 16.67 10.84 -4.44
C HIS A 170 17.90 11.32 -5.21
N VAL A 171 17.78 11.52 -6.54
CA VAL A 171 18.88 12.02 -7.38
C VAL A 171 19.30 13.44 -6.96
N ILE A 172 18.36 14.32 -6.65
CA ILE A 172 18.67 15.68 -6.19
C ILE A 172 19.48 15.64 -4.89
N ILE A 173 19.02 14.90 -3.88
CA ILE A 173 19.69 14.84 -2.57
C ILE A 173 21.05 14.15 -2.66
N PHE A 174 21.16 13.13 -3.52
CA PHE A 174 22.43 12.49 -3.82
C PHE A 174 23.46 13.49 -4.36
N TRP A 175 23.08 14.27 -5.39
CA TRP A 175 23.98 15.27 -5.97
C TRP A 175 24.28 16.43 -5.02
N GLU A 176 23.30 16.91 -4.27
CA GLU A 176 23.50 17.93 -3.23
C GLU A 176 24.54 17.47 -2.19
N ALA A 177 24.43 16.23 -1.69
CA ALA A 177 25.41 15.68 -0.74
C ALA A 177 26.80 15.56 -1.35
N ILE A 178 26.90 15.19 -2.64
CA ILE A 178 28.18 15.14 -3.37
C ILE A 178 28.77 16.54 -3.52
N PHE A 179 28.01 17.52 -4.02
CA PHE A 179 28.50 18.88 -4.23
C PHE A 179 28.91 19.54 -2.91
N TYR A 180 28.13 19.33 -1.85
CA TYR A 180 28.48 19.80 -0.52
C TYR A 180 29.78 19.18 -0.03
N GLY A 181 29.94 17.86 -0.14
CA GLY A 181 31.18 17.18 0.26
C GLY A 181 32.40 17.57 -0.59
N LEU A 182 32.22 17.88 -1.87
CA LEU A 182 33.31 18.40 -2.72
C LEU A 182 33.69 19.84 -2.38
N SER A 183 32.75 20.65 -1.88
CA SER A 183 33.02 22.04 -1.49
C SER A 183 33.88 22.14 -0.23
N ASP A 184 33.78 21.14 0.67
CA ASP A 184 34.60 21.06 1.88
C ASP A 184 34.98 19.60 2.18
N VAL A 185 36.05 19.15 1.53
CA VAL A 185 36.57 17.78 1.66
C VAL A 185 36.92 17.41 3.11
N SER A 186 37.26 18.39 3.96
CA SER A 186 37.63 18.16 5.35
C SER A 186 36.47 17.66 6.23
N THR A 187 35.23 17.87 5.76
CA THR A 187 34.01 17.43 6.43
C THR A 187 33.67 15.97 6.18
N ILE A 188 34.26 15.33 5.16
CA ILE A 188 34.00 13.92 4.86
C ILE A 188 34.88 13.08 5.77
N ARG A 189 34.27 12.35 6.69
CA ARG A 189 34.99 11.47 7.62
C ARG A 189 34.32 10.12 7.74
N ARG A 190 35.14 9.10 7.99
CA ARG A 190 34.64 7.78 8.39
C ARG A 190 33.99 7.92 9.77
N ASP A 191 32.82 7.31 9.94
CA ASP A 191 32.17 7.20 11.25
C ASP A 191 33.09 6.46 12.24
N PRO A 192 33.07 6.78 13.55
CA PRO A 192 33.91 6.08 14.54
C PRO A 192 33.70 4.56 14.59
N SER A 193 32.54 4.05 14.14
CA SER A 193 32.30 2.61 14.00
C SER A 193 33.11 1.96 12.87
N GLY A 194 33.62 2.76 11.94
CA GLY A 194 34.31 2.30 10.73
C GLY A 194 33.38 1.77 9.64
N ILE A 195 32.07 1.71 9.88
CA ILE A 195 31.11 1.01 9.00
C ILE A 195 30.78 1.82 7.74
N TYR A 196 30.65 3.14 7.86
CA TYR A 196 30.26 4.02 6.77
C TYR A 196 30.94 5.39 6.85
N CYS A 197 30.92 6.11 5.74
CA CYS A 197 31.32 7.50 5.64
C CYS A 197 30.15 8.45 5.88
N HIS A 198 30.42 9.57 6.57
CA HIS A 198 29.45 10.62 6.80
C HIS A 198 30.05 12.00 6.48
N VAL A 199 29.17 12.96 6.22
CA VAL A 199 29.55 14.37 6.08
C VAL A 199 29.27 15.03 7.43
N GLN A 200 30.28 15.59 8.08
CA GLN A 200 30.20 16.19 9.42
C GLN A 200 29.43 17.53 9.46
N SER A 201 28.53 17.75 8.49
CA SER A 201 27.67 18.92 8.41
C SER A 201 26.24 18.57 8.75
N LYS A 202 25.54 19.50 9.39
CA LYS A 202 24.10 19.40 9.64
C LYS A 202 23.30 19.66 8.36
N ILE A 203 23.88 20.27 7.33
CA ILE A 203 23.16 20.74 6.13
C ILE A 203 22.56 19.56 5.33
N PRO A 204 23.32 18.52 4.92
CA PRO A 204 22.74 17.38 4.21
C PRO A 204 21.64 16.69 5.00
N THR A 205 21.86 16.47 6.30
CA THR A 205 20.88 15.87 7.21
C THR A 205 19.61 16.72 7.32
N LEU A 206 19.73 18.05 7.39
CA LEU A 206 18.60 18.97 7.45
C LEU A 206 17.80 18.96 6.13
N ILE A 207 18.47 19.00 4.98
CA ILE A 207 17.83 18.94 3.65
C ILE A 207 17.09 17.61 3.49
N THR A 208 17.75 16.50 3.80
CA THR A 208 17.13 15.16 3.78
C THR A 208 15.92 15.11 4.72
N GLY A 209 16.04 15.57 5.97
CA GLY A 209 14.94 15.59 6.92
C GLY A 209 13.77 16.47 6.48
N ALA A 210 14.03 17.68 6.00
CA ALA A 210 13.02 18.59 5.48
C ALA A 210 12.30 17.99 4.26
N SER A 211 13.04 17.33 3.36
CA SER A 211 12.45 16.66 2.20
C SER A 211 11.52 15.51 2.61
N VAL A 212 11.92 14.70 3.59
CA VAL A 212 11.11 13.60 4.14
C VAL A 212 9.82 14.14 4.76
N ILE A 213 9.91 15.18 5.60
CA ILE A 213 8.74 15.83 6.20
C ILE A 213 7.82 16.38 5.10
N GLY A 214 8.38 17.07 4.10
CA GLY A 214 7.65 17.60 2.96
C GLY A 214 6.90 16.50 2.19
N PHE A 215 7.54 15.36 1.94
CA PHE A 215 6.91 14.19 1.30
C PHE A 215 5.79 13.60 2.13
N VAL A 216 6.00 13.43 3.43
CA VAL A 216 4.97 12.91 4.35
C VAL A 216 3.76 13.85 4.37
N VAL A 217 3.98 15.16 4.50
CA VAL A 217 2.91 16.17 4.48
C VAL A 217 2.17 16.17 3.14
N LEU A 218 2.90 16.18 2.03
CA LEU A 218 2.31 16.12 0.69
C LEU A 218 1.46 14.86 0.50
N SER A 219 1.97 13.71 0.94
CA SER A 219 1.26 12.43 0.88
C SER A 219 -0.02 12.45 1.72
N LEU A 220 0.04 13.03 2.92
CA LEU A 220 -1.13 13.21 3.79
C LEU A 220 -2.18 14.12 3.16
N LEU A 221 -1.77 15.25 2.59
CA LEU A 221 -2.68 16.18 1.90
C LEU A 221 -3.38 15.51 0.72
N VAL A 222 -2.65 14.72 -0.07
CA VAL A 222 -3.21 13.92 -1.17
C VAL A 222 -4.23 12.90 -0.65
N GLN A 223 -3.92 12.21 0.45
CA GLN A 223 -4.83 11.23 1.06
C GLN A 223 -6.11 11.88 1.59
N VAL A 224 -5.98 12.98 2.33
CA VAL A 224 -7.12 13.75 2.86
C VAL A 224 -7.98 14.29 1.72
N GLY A 225 -7.36 14.84 0.68
CA GLY A 225 -8.04 15.29 -0.53
C GLY A 225 -8.84 14.18 -1.20
N ARG A 226 -8.27 12.97 -1.30
CA ARG A 226 -8.95 11.79 -1.85
C ARG A 226 -10.14 11.35 -1.01
N VAL A 227 -10.00 11.30 0.31
CA VAL A 227 -11.10 10.94 1.23
C VAL A 227 -12.24 11.95 1.15
N ARG A 228 -11.91 13.25 1.10
CA ARG A 228 -12.91 14.31 0.91
C ARG A 228 -13.61 14.18 -0.43
N GLY A 229 -12.88 13.94 -1.51
CA GLY A 229 -13.44 13.70 -2.84
C GLY A 229 -14.42 12.53 -2.87
N LEU A 230 -14.03 11.38 -2.30
CA LEU A 230 -14.90 10.20 -2.22
C LEU A 230 -16.16 10.46 -1.38
N ARG A 231 -16.05 11.20 -0.28
CA ARG A 231 -17.21 11.57 0.54
C ARG A 231 -18.17 12.48 -0.23
N THR A 232 -17.65 13.40 -1.04
CA THR A 232 -18.48 14.27 -1.89
C THR A 232 -19.23 13.46 -2.93
N GLU A 233 -18.56 12.50 -3.59
CA GLU A 233 -19.20 11.60 -4.55
C GLU A 233 -20.30 10.74 -3.91
N GLU A 234 -20.04 10.17 -2.73
CA GLU A 234 -21.05 9.43 -1.95
C GLU A 234 -22.27 10.30 -1.62
N LEU A 235 -22.05 11.55 -1.17
CA LEU A 235 -23.14 12.48 -0.88
C LEU A 235 -23.94 12.84 -2.15
N ILE A 236 -23.28 13.00 -3.29
CA ILE A 236 -23.94 13.23 -4.58
C ILE A 236 -24.78 12.00 -4.97
N TRP A 237 -24.22 10.80 -4.87
CA TRP A 237 -24.94 9.56 -5.14
C TRP A 237 -26.13 9.35 -4.22
N LEU A 238 -26.01 9.65 -2.92
CA LEU A 238 -27.12 9.58 -1.98
C LEU A 238 -28.21 10.60 -2.31
N ARG A 239 -27.85 11.83 -2.71
CA ARG A 239 -28.81 12.85 -3.15
C ARG A 239 -29.53 12.46 -4.44
N LEU A 240 -28.80 11.93 -5.42
CA LEU A 240 -29.37 11.45 -6.68
C LEU A 240 -30.26 10.22 -6.45
N SER A 241 -29.81 9.28 -5.62
CA SER A 241 -30.58 8.09 -5.25
C SER A 241 -31.84 8.46 -4.50
N ALA A 242 -31.80 9.41 -3.56
CA ALA A 242 -33.00 9.91 -2.88
C ALA A 242 -34.00 10.51 -3.89
N LYS A 243 -33.51 11.26 -4.88
CA LYS A 243 -34.36 11.89 -5.91
C LYS A 243 -34.98 10.87 -6.87
N TYR A 244 -34.26 9.82 -7.24
CA TYR A 244 -34.73 8.79 -8.19
C TYR A 244 -35.50 7.63 -7.52
N TYR A 245 -35.13 7.24 -6.30
CA TYR A 245 -35.73 6.09 -5.61
C TYR A 245 -37.09 6.43 -4.99
N ASP A 246 -37.30 7.67 -4.55
CA ASP A 246 -38.56 8.11 -3.95
C ASP A 246 -39.79 8.05 -4.90
N PRO A 247 -39.73 8.51 -6.16
CA PRO A 247 -40.87 8.39 -7.09
C PRO A 247 -41.18 6.93 -7.44
N VAL A 248 -40.17 6.06 -7.59
CA VAL A 248 -40.38 4.62 -7.84
C VAL A 248 -41.08 3.95 -6.65
N LYS A 249 -40.65 4.26 -5.41
CA LYS A 249 -41.28 3.75 -4.19
C LYS A 249 -42.70 4.29 -3.99
N ARG A 250 -42.99 5.51 -4.45
CA ARG A 250 -44.36 6.07 -4.50
C ARG A 250 -45.22 5.37 -5.54
N HIS A 251 -44.68 5.08 -6.73
CA HIS A 251 -45.41 4.37 -7.78
C HIS A 251 -45.71 2.91 -7.38
N ALA A 252 -44.75 2.21 -6.78
CA ALA A 252 -44.93 0.85 -6.28
C ALA A 252 -45.97 0.77 -5.14
N ARG A 253 -45.95 1.73 -4.21
CA ARG A 253 -46.97 1.83 -3.13
C ARG A 253 -48.34 2.26 -3.63
N LYS A 254 -48.43 2.98 -4.75
CA LYS A 254 -49.71 3.28 -5.40
C LYS A 254 -50.26 2.02 -6.07
N HIS A 255 -49.42 1.34 -6.86
CA HIS A 255 -49.80 0.13 -7.57
C HIS A 255 -50.21 -1.01 -6.62
N SER A 256 -49.51 -1.23 -5.50
CA SER A 256 -49.91 -2.24 -4.51
C SER A 256 -51.24 -1.93 -3.82
N ARG A 257 -51.53 -0.65 -3.55
CA ARG A 257 -52.83 -0.23 -2.99
C ARG A 257 -53.97 -0.42 -3.98
N ASP A 258 -53.74 -0.18 -5.27
CA ASP A 258 -54.74 -0.36 -6.32
C ASP A 258 -55.06 -1.86 -6.51
N ILE A 259 -54.04 -2.73 -6.49
CA ILE A 259 -54.22 -4.20 -6.52
C ILE A 259 -55.01 -4.67 -5.29
N LEU A 260 -54.65 -4.21 -4.09
CA LEU A 260 -55.34 -4.60 -2.86
C LEU A 260 -56.82 -4.18 -2.87
N ARG A 261 -57.13 -2.97 -3.37
CA ARG A 261 -58.51 -2.50 -3.53
C ARG A 261 -59.30 -3.37 -4.52
N ALA A 262 -58.70 -3.75 -5.64
CA ALA A 262 -59.34 -4.63 -6.62
C ALA A 262 -59.68 -6.00 -6.03
N TYR A 263 -58.76 -6.59 -5.24
CA TYR A 263 -59.00 -7.84 -4.54
C TYR A 263 -60.13 -7.74 -3.50
N ILE A 264 -60.18 -6.66 -2.71
CA ILE A 264 -61.23 -6.44 -1.72
C ILE A 264 -62.61 -6.31 -2.38
N VAL A 265 -62.70 -5.55 -3.48
CA VAL A 265 -63.97 -5.38 -4.23
C VAL A 265 -64.42 -6.71 -4.82
N LYS A 266 -63.50 -7.47 -5.42
CA LYS A 266 -63.81 -8.80 -5.97
C LYS A 266 -64.28 -9.76 -4.88
N TRP A 267 -63.55 -9.84 -3.76
CA TRP A 267 -63.92 -10.68 -2.63
C TRP A 267 -65.28 -10.31 -2.05
N LYS A 268 -65.60 -9.02 -1.94
CA LYS A 268 -66.91 -8.56 -1.46
C LYS A 268 -68.04 -8.94 -2.42
N LYS A 269 -67.79 -8.92 -3.73
CA LYS A 269 -68.76 -9.37 -4.74
C LYS A 269 -68.98 -10.89 -4.65
N ASP A 270 -67.90 -11.66 -4.61
CA ASP A 270 -67.97 -13.12 -4.54
C ASP A 270 -68.62 -13.59 -3.21
N SER A 271 -68.41 -12.88 -2.10
CA SER A 271 -69.05 -13.16 -0.81
C SER A 271 -70.55 -12.85 -0.79
N LEU A 272 -71.02 -11.86 -1.57
CA LEU A 272 -72.44 -11.54 -1.67
C LEU A 272 -73.20 -12.57 -2.53
N ASP A 273 -72.56 -13.14 -3.54
CA ASP A 273 -73.13 -14.22 -4.35
C ASP A 273 -73.24 -15.54 -3.54
N LEU A 274 -72.27 -15.83 -2.67
CA LEU A 274 -72.28 -17.02 -1.81
C LEU A 274 -73.39 -17.01 -0.74
N ASP A 275 -73.74 -15.84 -0.20
CA ASP A 275 -74.86 -15.72 0.76
C ASP A 275 -76.23 -15.97 0.09
N GLY A 276 -76.36 -15.73 -1.22
CA GLY A 276 -77.57 -16.03 -1.99
C GLY A 276 -77.86 -17.53 -2.11
N ASP A 277 -76.82 -18.34 -2.32
CA ASP A 277 -76.96 -19.79 -2.47
C ASP A 277 -76.99 -20.54 -1.12
N PHE A 278 -76.36 -20.00 -0.06
CA PHE A 278 -76.40 -20.60 1.27
C PHE A 278 -77.82 -20.56 1.89
N PHE A 279 -78.59 -19.49 1.63
CA PHE A 279 -80.00 -19.41 2.02
C PHE A 279 -80.93 -20.32 1.19
N LYS A 280 -80.53 -20.70 -0.02
CA LYS A 280 -81.30 -21.62 -0.88
C LYS A 280 -81.08 -23.08 -0.48
N SER A 281 -79.87 -23.46 -0.10
CA SER A 281 -79.55 -24.83 0.37
C SER A 281 -80.12 -25.15 1.76
N ARG A 282 -80.28 -24.15 2.65
CA ARG A 282 -80.82 -24.37 3.99
C ARG A 282 -82.35 -24.61 4.00
N ARG A 283 -83.06 -24.20 2.94
CA ARG A 283 -84.51 -24.42 2.78
C ARG A 283 -84.84 -25.87 2.38
N ILE A 284 -83.97 -26.53 1.61
CA ILE A 284 -84.16 -27.92 1.17
C ILE A 284 -83.93 -28.92 2.33
N SER A 285 -83.02 -28.59 3.26
CA SER A 285 -82.72 -29.46 4.41
C SER A 285 -83.79 -29.46 5.50
N THR A 286 -84.66 -28.44 5.57
CA THR A 286 -85.72 -28.36 6.60
C THR A 286 -86.99 -29.12 6.19
N ASP A 287 -87.25 -29.24 4.89
CA ASP A 287 -88.40 -30.00 4.39
C ASP A 287 -88.16 -31.52 4.47
N ALA A 288 -86.92 -31.99 4.30
CA ALA A 288 -86.56 -33.40 4.45
C ALA A 288 -86.76 -33.93 5.89
N ILE A 289 -86.45 -33.10 6.91
CA ILE A 289 -86.60 -33.48 8.32
C ILE A 289 -88.08 -33.55 8.74
N ARG A 290 -88.96 -32.80 8.05
CA ARG A 290 -90.41 -32.77 8.36
C ARG A 290 -91.18 -33.97 7.79
N VAL A 291 -90.62 -34.66 6.78
CA VAL A 291 -91.22 -35.88 6.19
C VAL A 291 -90.92 -37.13 7.01
N GLU A 292 -89.75 -37.21 7.65
CA GLU A 292 -89.36 -38.35 8.50
C GLU A 292 -90.14 -38.37 9.84
N ALA A 293 -90.51 -37.20 10.36
CA ALA A 293 -91.23 -37.06 11.63
C ALA A 293 -92.73 -37.42 11.57
N ARG A 294 -93.29 -37.77 10.40
CA ARG A 294 -94.69 -38.25 10.25
C ARG A 294 -94.81 -39.77 10.07
N LYS A 295 -93.68 -40.50 10.06
CA LYS A 295 -93.66 -41.97 9.91
C LYS A 295 -93.45 -42.74 11.23
N ASN A 296 -93.27 -42.03 12.34
CA ASN A 296 -93.31 -42.57 13.70
C ASN A 296 -94.46 -41.92 14.47
#